data_AF-A0A1V5CY80-F1
#
_entry.id   AF-A0A1V5CY80-F1
#
_cell.length_a   1.000
_cell.length_b   1.000
_cell.length_c   1.000
_cell.angle_alpha   90.00
_cell.angle_beta   90.00
_cell.angle_gamma   90.00
#
_symmetry.space_group_name_H-M   'P 1'
#
loop_
_entity.id
_entity.type
_entity.pdbx_description
1 polymer ?
#
loop_
_entity_poly.entity_id
_entity_poly.type
_entity_poly.pdbx_seq_one_letter_code
_entity_poly.pdbx_strand_id
1 'polypeptide(L)' 'MDIIFWITIFVLIIASAYDVRFRRIPNWLTLPAVVAGAAYHTYTAGLPGFLLSAGGLLVGFCVFFIFYVVGG' A
#
# COMPACT_ATOMS: atom_id res chain seq x y z
N MET A 1 -8.16 11.16 14.23
CA MET A 1 -7.77 9.75 14.05
C MET A 1 -8.76 9.14 13.09
N ASP A 2 -8.44 9.22 11.80
CA ASP A 2 -9.41 8.98 10.73
C ASP A 2 -9.62 7.50 10.46
N ILE A 3 -10.72 7.14 9.82
CA ILE A 3 -11.09 5.74 9.57
C ILE A 3 -10.02 4.97 8.79
N ILE A 4 -9.28 5.67 7.92
CA ILE A 4 -8.18 5.11 7.13
C ILE A 4 -7.06 4.58 8.03
N PHE A 5 -6.79 5.22 9.17
CA PHE A 5 -5.74 4.82 10.11
C PHE A 5 -6.02 3.44 10.69
N TRP A 6 -7.27 3.20 11.12
CA TRP A 6 -7.68 1.90 11.66
C TRP A 6 -7.67 0.80 10.59
N ILE A 7 -8.07 1.12 9.35
CA ILE A 7 -8.00 0.18 8.23
C ILE A 7 -6.54 -0.21 7.94
N THR A 8 -5.63 0.76 7.92
CA THR A 8 -4.20 0.49 7.69
C THR A 8 -3.61 -0.40 8.78
N ILE A 9 -3.94 -0.16 10.06
CA ILE A 9 -3.49 -1.03 11.16
C ILE A 9 -3.99 -2.45 10.97
N PHE A 10 -5.27 -2.62 10.63
CA PHE A 10 -5.84 -3.95 10.41
C PHE A 10 -5.14 -4.70 9.27
N VAL A 11 -4.90 -4.03 8.15
CA VAL A 11 -4.13 -4.59 7.01
C VAL A 11 -2.72 -4.98 7.44
N LEU A 12 -2.02 -4.13 8.20
CA LEU A 12 -0.67 -4.40 8.69
C LEU A 12 -0.60 -5.61 9.62
N ILE A 13 -1.58 -5.78 10.50
CA ILE A 13 -1.65 -6.94 11.39
C ILE A 13 -1.78 -8.23 10.57
N ILE A 14 -2.69 -8.25 9.59
CA ILE A 14 -2.87 -9.43 8.72
C ILE A 14 -1.61 -9.68 7.90
N ALA A 15 -1.03 -8.64 7.30
CA ALA A 15 0.18 -8.76 6.49
C ALA A 15 1.34 -9.35 7.32
N SER A 16 1.53 -8.84 8.54
CA SER A 16 2.56 -9.33 9.47
C SER A 16 2.32 -10.78 9.90
N ALA A 17 1.07 -11.15 10.18
CA ALA A 17 0.72 -12.53 10.53
C ALA A 17 1.00 -13.50 9.37
N TYR A 18 0.69 -13.09 8.13
CA TYR A 18 0.99 -13.87 6.93
C TYR A 18 2.50 -13.96 6.67
N ASP A 19 3.23 -12.86 6.86
CA ASP A 19 4.68 -12.82 6.68
C ASP A 19 5.39 -13.79 7.65
N VAL A 20 5.03 -13.77 8.93
CA VAL A 20 5.61 -14.69 9.94
C VAL A 20 5.26 -16.15 9.65
N ARG A 21 4.01 -16.43 9.24
CA ARG A 21 3.53 -17.82 9.09
C ARG A 21 3.93 -18.46 7.76
N PHE A 22 3.85 -17.71 6.66
CA PHE A 22 4.00 -18.23 5.31
C PHE A 22 5.21 -17.64 4.57
N ARG A 23 5.91 -16.66 5.16
CA ARG A 23 7.03 -15.90 4.54
C ARG A 23 6.67 -15.33 3.18
N ARG A 24 5.38 -15.08 2.97
CA ARG A 24 4.80 -14.55 1.72
C ARG A 24 3.60 -13.69 2.08
N ILE A 25 3.68 -12.41 1.67
CA ILE A 25 2.56 -11.49 1.80
C ILE A 25 1.64 -11.70 0.59
N PRO A 26 0.34 -12.01 0.79
CA PRO A 26 -0.58 -12.27 -0.31
C PRO A 26 -0.93 -10.98 -1.07
N ASN A 27 -0.84 -11.02 -2.40
CA ASN A 27 -1.21 -9.89 -3.27
C ASN A 27 -2.70 -9.52 -3.16
N TRP A 28 -3.56 -10.47 -2.76
CA TRP A 28 -4.98 -10.20 -2.49
C TRP A 28 -5.20 -9.33 -1.25
N LEU A 29 -4.18 -9.08 -0.43
CA LEU A 29 -4.25 -8.11 0.66
C LEU A 29 -3.66 -6.76 0.24
N THR A 30 -2.52 -6.76 -0.44
CA THR A 30 -1.81 -5.54 -0.83
C THR A 30 -2.50 -4.79 -1.98
N LEU A 31 -2.98 -5.49 -3.01
CA LEU A 31 -3.64 -4.84 -4.16
C LEU A 31 -4.94 -4.15 -3.75
N PRO A 32 -5.86 -4.76 -2.96
CA PRO A 32 -7.04 -4.04 -2.51
C PRO A 32 -6.72 -2.88 -1.57
N ALA A 33 -5.68 -2.99 -0.72
CA ALA A 33 -5.25 -1.89 0.13
C ALA A 33 -4.76 -0.68 -0.68
N VAL A 34 -3.99 -0.92 -1.75
CA VAL A 34 -3.57 0.12 -2.71
C VAL A 34 -4.77 0.80 -3.34
N VAL A 35 -5.72 0.01 -3.88
CA VAL A 35 -6.91 0.54 -4.54
C VAL A 35 -7.78 1.34 -3.56
N ALA A 36 -7.99 0.83 -2.35
CA ALA A 36 -8.77 1.50 -1.31
C ALA A 36 -8.14 2.84 -0.88
N GLY A 37 -6.82 2.86 -0.68
CA GLY A 37 -6.08 4.09 -0.36
C GLY A 37 -6.21 5.13 -1.48
N ALA A 38 -5.94 4.74 -2.72
CA ALA A 38 -6.06 5.64 -3.87
C ALA A 38 -7.49 6.18 -4.04
N ALA A 39 -8.50 5.32 -3.91
CA ALA A 39 -9.91 5.71 -3.99
C ALA A 39 -10.28 6.71 -2.87
N TYR A 40 -9.83 6.48 -1.64
CA TYR A 40 -10.11 7.36 -0.50
C TYR A 40 -9.48 8.75 -0.68
N HIS A 41 -8.21 8.81 -1.08
CA HIS A 41 -7.53 10.08 -1.32
C HIS A 41 -8.13 10.83 -2.51
N THR A 42 -8.53 10.11 -3.57
CA THR A 42 -9.25 10.71 -4.71
C THR A 42 -10.62 11.25 -4.29
N TYR A 43 -11.33 10.55 -3.40
CA TYR A 43 -12.64 10.99 -2.92
C TYR A 43 -12.55 12.21 -2.00
N THR A 44 -11.54 12.26 -1.13
CA THR A 44 -11.39 13.33 -0.12
C THR A 44 -10.75 14.61 -0.67
N ALA A 45 -9.81 14.48 -1.60
CA ALA A 45 -9.03 15.62 -2.10
C ALA A 45 -9.08 15.76 -3.64
N GLY A 46 -9.89 14.97 -4.35
CA GLY A 46 -10.04 15.05 -5.79
C GLY A 46 -8.77 14.65 -6.57
N LEU A 47 -8.53 15.35 -7.68
CA LEU A 47 -7.34 15.15 -8.52
C LEU A 47 -6.01 15.35 -7.78
N PRO A 48 -5.84 16.38 -6.91
CA PRO A 48 -4.65 16.48 -6.05
C PRO A 48 -4.41 15.25 -5.18
N GLY A 49 -5.47 14.70 -4.59
CA GLY A 49 -5.39 13.48 -3.78
C GLY A 49 -4.95 12.26 -4.59
N PHE A 50 -5.50 12.10 -5.79
CA PHE A 50 -5.07 11.05 -6.72
C PHE A 50 -3.60 11.16 -7.09
N LEU A 51 -3.12 12.36 -7.47
CA LEU A 51 -1.72 12.59 -7.84
C LEU A 51 -0.78 12.31 -6.67
N LEU A 52 -1.16 12.71 -5.46
CA LEU A 52 -0.38 12.43 -4.25
C LEU A 52 -0.29 10.92 -3.98
N SER A 53 -1.41 10.18 -4.06
CA SER A 53 -1.41 8.73 -3.86
C SER A 53 -0.65 7.98 -4.97
N ALA A 54 -0.80 8.39 -6.23
CA ALA A 54 -0.05 7.82 -7.34
C ALA A 54 1.46 8.08 -7.20
N GLY A 55 1.84 9.29 -6.78
CA GLY A 55 3.23 9.64 -6.47
C GLY A 55 3.78 8.78 -5.33
N GLY A 56 3.04 8.61 -4.23
CA GLY A 56 3.43 7.74 -3.12
C GLY A 56 3.61 6.28 -3.55
N LEU A 57 2.70 5.77 -4.39
CA LEU A 57 2.80 4.42 -4.95
C LEU A 57 4.04 4.25 -5.83
N LEU A 58 4.32 5.22 -6.71
CA LEU A 58 5.53 5.21 -7.55
C LEU A 58 6.80 5.26 -6.70
N VAL A 59 6.86 6.12 -5.69
CA VAL A 59 8.02 6.20 -4.79
C VAL A 59 8.23 4.87 -4.07
N GLY A 60 7.17 4.29 -3.50
CA GLY A 60 7.24 2.99 -2.84
C GLY A 60 7.70 1.88 -3.79
N PHE A 61 7.18 1.85 -5.02
CA PHE A 61 7.60 0.90 -6.04
C PHE A 61 9.07 1.09 -6.43
N CYS A 62 9.52 2.32 -6.67
CA CYS A 62 10.89 2.64 -7.05
C CYS A 62 11.92 2.16 -6.02
N VAL A 63 11.61 2.26 -4.72
CA VAL A 63 12.48 1.75 -3.65
C VAL A 63 12.74 0.26 -3.83
N PHE A 64 11.71 -0.54 -4.05
CA PHE A 64 11.86 -1.99 -4.27
C PHE A 64 12.42 -2.33 -5.66
N PHE A 65 12.09 -1.51 -6.67
CA PHE A 65 12.57 -1.69 -8.03
C PHE A 65 14.09 -1.55 -8.12
N ILE A 66 14.69 -0.64 -7.35
CA ILE A 66 16.15 -0.50 -7.29
C ILE A 66 16.80 -1.82 -6.82
N PHE A 67 16.28 -2.45 -5.77
CA PHE A 67 16.79 -3.75 -5.30
C PHE A 67 16.63 -4.84 -6.37
N TYR A 68 15.50 -4.86 -7.08
CA TYR A 68 15.28 -5.77 -8.20
C TYR A 68 16.31 -5.58 -9.32
N VAL A 69 16.61 -4.34 -9.70
CA VAL A 69 17.57 -4.03 -10.79
C VAL A 69 19.01 -4.38 -10.39
N VAL A 70 19.40 -4.22 -9.12
CA VAL A 70 20.75 -4.54 -8.63
C VAL A 70 21.02 -6.05 -8.55
N GLY A 71 19.99 -6.89 -8.72
CA GLY A 71 20.13 -8.34 -8.85
C GLY A 71 19.36 -9.17 -7.83
N GLY A 72 18.62 -8.52 -6.91
CA GLY A 72 17.83 -9.19 -5.87
C GLY A 72 18.67 -9.71 -4.71
#